data_AF-C7MQ85-F1
#
_entry.id   AF-C7MQ85-F1
#
_cell.length_a   1.000
_cell.length_b   1.000
_cell.length_c   1.000
_cell.angle_alpha   90.00
_cell.angle_beta   90.00
_cell.angle_gamma   90.00
#
_symmetry.space_group_name_H-M   'P 1'
#
loop_
_entity.id
_entity.type
_entity.pdbx_description
1 polymer ?
#
loop_
_entity_poly.entity_id
_entity_poly.type
_entity_poly.pdbx_seq_one_letter_code
_entity_poly.pdbx_strand_id
1 'polypeptide(L)' 'MSTQDEWAVPCRDLAGRRRELTVFVNAGRVVLIAPPGEAAVLTSLDVGRLRAALRDAVLQIDGSDDELETDTTID' A
#
# COMPACT_ATOMS: atom_id res chain seq x y z
N MET A 1 -0.89 6.74 -17.76
CA MET A 1 0.22 6.53 -16.81
C MET A 1 -0.33 5.56 -15.78
N SER A 2 0.26 4.38 -15.65
CA SER A 2 -0.21 3.34 -14.74
C SER A 2 -0.23 3.91 -13.32
N THR A 3 -1.42 4.02 -12.75
CA THR A 3 -1.63 4.33 -11.33
C THR A 3 -0.77 3.33 -10.55
N GLN A 4 0.28 3.81 -9.89
CA GLN A 4 1.12 2.96 -9.07
C GLN A 4 0.35 2.65 -7.80
N ASP A 5 -0.53 1.66 -7.87
CA ASP A 5 -1.39 1.23 -6.75
C ASP A 5 -0.63 0.37 -5.74
N GLU A 6 0.70 0.29 -5.88
CA GLU A 6 1.56 -0.63 -5.17
C GLU A 6 2.82 0.07 -4.65
N TRP A 7 3.06 -0.05 -3.34
CA TRP A 7 4.24 0.45 -2.65
C TRP A 7 5.06 -0.72 -2.11
N ALA A 8 6.34 -0.75 -2.47
CA ALA A 8 7.33 -1.63 -1.84
C ALA A 8 7.97 -0.93 -0.63
N VAL A 9 7.86 -1.55 0.55
CA VAL A 9 8.46 -1.04 1.79
C VAL A 9 9.64 -1.94 2.18
N PRO A 10 10.89 -1.42 2.20
CA PRO A 10 12.05 -2.23 2.54
C PRO A 10 11.97 -2.73 3.99
N CYS A 11 12.37 -3.97 4.20
CA CYS A 11 12.49 -4.58 5.52
C CYS A 11 13.61 -5.61 5.55
N ARG A 12 13.71 -6.33 6.66
CA ARG A 12 14.55 -7.54 6.76
C ARG A 12 13.73 -8.73 7.23
N ASP A 13 14.26 -9.92 7.06
CA ASP A 13 13.75 -11.10 7.75
C ASP A 13 14.50 -11.34 9.07
N LEU A 14 14.14 -12.42 9.78
CA LEU A 14 14.81 -12.85 11.02
C LEU A 14 16.28 -13.24 10.80
N ALA A 15 16.67 -13.61 9.58
CA ALA A 15 18.07 -13.88 9.22
C ALA A 15 18.83 -12.60 8.82
N GLY A 16 18.18 -11.43 8.90
CA GLY A 16 18.76 -10.14 8.55
C GLY A 16 18.90 -9.91 7.04
N ARG A 17 18.37 -10.77 6.17
CA ARG A 17 18.42 -10.55 4.71
C ARG A 17 17.47 -9.43 4.34
N ARG A 18 17.83 -8.64 3.32
CA ARG A 18 16.94 -7.59 2.79
C ARG A 18 15.75 -8.22 2.08
N ARG A 19 14.56 -7.74 2.42
CA ARG A 19 13.26 -8.14 1.87
C ARG A 19 12.40 -6.89 1.68
N GLU A 20 11.19 -7.06 1.17
CA GLU A 20 10.22 -5.99 0.98
C GLU A 20 8.83 -6.45 1.42
N LEU A 21 8.09 -5.55 2.06
CA LEU A 21 6.63 -5.65 2.20
C LEU A 21 5.99 -5.00 0.98
N THR A 22 4.87 -5.55 0.53
CA THR A 22 4.07 -4.91 -0.52
C THR A 22 2.80 -4.36 0.11
N VAL A 23 2.50 -3.08 -0.12
CA VAL A 23 1.20 -2.46 0.16
C VAL A 23 0.52 -2.18 -1.16
N PHE A 24 -0.76 -2.49 -1.31
CA PHE A 24 -1.53 -2.06 -2.48
C PHE A 24 -3.01 -1.90 -2.15
N VAL A 25 -3.75 -1.22 -3.03
CA VAL A 25 -5.20 -1.11 -2.93
C VAL A 25 -5.86 -2.15 -3.83
N ASN A 26 -6.86 -2.86 -3.30
CA ASN A 26 -7.66 -3.79 -4.09
C ASN A 26 -9.12 -3.76 -3.63
N ALA A 27 -10.02 -3.35 -4.54
CA ALA A 27 -11.47 -3.27 -4.31
C ALA A 27 -11.82 -2.53 -3.00
N GLY A 28 -11.34 -1.29 -2.87
CA GLY A 28 -11.60 -0.42 -1.71
C GLY A 28 -10.95 -0.87 -0.40
N ARG A 29 -9.94 -1.74 -0.47
CA ARG A 29 -9.23 -2.25 0.71
C ARG A 29 -7.73 -2.10 0.55
N VAL A 30 -7.05 -1.73 1.64
CA VAL A 30 -5.59 -1.79 1.73
C VAL A 30 -5.18 -3.24 1.99
N VAL A 31 -4.33 -3.78 1.13
CA VAL A 31 -3.73 -5.09 1.25
C VAL A 31 -2.25 -4.93 1.59
N LEU A 32 -1.78 -5.68 2.59
CA LEU A 32 -0.37 -5.75 2.98
C LEU A 32 0.10 -7.20 2.83
N ILE A 33 1.15 -7.41 2.04
CA ILE A 33 1.78 -8.72 1.86
C ILE A 33 3.14 -8.72 2.55
N ALA A 34 3.32 -9.66 3.48
CA ALA A 34 4.61 -10.00 4.07
C ALA A 34 5.47 -10.82 3.11
N PRO A 35 6.82 -10.76 3.21
CA PRO A 35 7.69 -11.70 2.51
C PRO A 35 7.21 -13.14 2.76
N PRO A 36 7.14 -13.99 1.73
CA PRO A 36 6.57 -15.32 1.86
C PRO A 36 7.37 -16.18 2.84
N GLY A 37 6.66 -16.81 3.79
CA GLY A 37 7.23 -17.78 4.73
C GLY A 37 8.18 -17.18 5.79
N GLU A 38 8.29 -15.85 5.88
CA GLU A 38 9.23 -15.17 6.77
C GLU A 38 8.53 -14.04 7.54
N ALA A 39 8.96 -13.79 8.78
CA ALA A 39 8.53 -12.60 9.51
C ALA A 39 9.31 -11.38 9.01
N ALA A 40 8.60 -10.29 8.71
CA ALA A 40 9.23 -9.00 8.42
C ALA A 40 9.67 -8.33 9.72
N VAL A 41 10.95 -8.00 9.79
CA VAL A 41 11.58 -7.19 10.83
C VAL A 41 11.75 -5.78 10.29
N LEU A 42 11.14 -4.82 10.99
CA LEU A 42 11.14 -3.41 10.62
C LEU A 42 11.99 -2.62 11.62
N THR A 43 12.90 -1.79 11.11
CA THR A 43 13.52 -0.75 11.94
C THR A 43 12.54 0.40 12.16
N SER A 44 12.86 1.34 13.06
CA SER A 44 12.04 2.55 13.26
C SER A 44 11.84 3.34 11.96
N LEU A 45 12.85 3.37 11.09
CA LEU A 45 12.74 4.04 9.78
C LEU A 45 11.78 3.28 8.85
N ASP A 46 11.85 1.96 8.83
CA ASP A 46 10.99 1.14 7.99
C ASP A 46 9.52 1.20 8.45
N VAL A 47 9.27 1.27 9.76
CA VAL A 47 7.93 1.55 10.31
C VAL A 47 7.41 2.91 9.83
N GLY A 48 8.26 3.94 9.83
CA GLY A 48 7.90 5.26 9.31
C GLY A 48 7.50 5.22 7.83
N ARG A 49 8.22 4.45 7.02
CA ARG A 49 7.91 4.24 5.60
C ARG A 49 6.62 3.45 5.40
N LEU A 50 6.42 2.38 6.17
CA LEU A 50 5.19 1.59 6.13
C LEU A 50 3.98 2.47 6.46
N ARG A 51 4.08 3.32 7.48
CA ARG A 51 3.01 4.27 7.81
C ARG A 51 2.69 5.22 6.66
N ALA A 52 3.71 5.73 5.96
CA ALA A 52 3.51 6.60 4.81
C ALA A 52 2.78 5.86 3.67
N ALA A 53 3.23 4.66 3.32
CA ALA A 53 2.58 3.83 2.30
C ALA A 53 1.13 3.48 2.65
N LEU A 54 0.86 3.11 3.91
CA LEU A 54 -0.51 2.83 4.36
C LEU A 54 -1.42 4.07 4.30
N ARG A 55 -0.87 5.26 4.61
CA ARG A 55 -1.62 6.51 4.51
C ARG A 55 -1.97 6.82 3.06
N ASP A 56 -0.99 6.71 2.16
CA ASP A 56 -1.19 6.98 0.73
C ASP A 56 -2.23 5.99 0.13
N ALA A 57 -2.18 4.72 0.54
CA ALA A 57 -3.16 3.71 0.15
C ALA A 57 -4.59 4.02 0.61
N VAL A 58 -4.78 4.54 1.83
CA VAL A 58 -6.12 4.94 2.31
C VAL A 58 -6.64 6.14 1.53
N LEU A 59 -5.81 7.15 1.28
CA LEU A 59 -6.21 8.31 0.48
C LEU A 59 -6.61 7.93 -0.94
N GLN A 60 -6.01 6.88 -1.49
CA GLN A 60 -6.39 6.36 -2.80
C GLN A 60 -7.74 5.64 -2.81
N ILE A 61 -8.11 4.95 -1.72
CA ILE A 61 -9.45 4.37 -1.58
C ILE A 61 -10.50 5.48 -1.59
N ASP A 62 -10.30 6.51 -0.76
CA ASP A 62 -11.22 7.65 -0.65
C ASP A 62 -11.37 8.41 -1.98
N GLY A 63 -10.30 8.52 -2.77
CA GLY A 63 -10.32 9.17 -4.08
C GLY A 63 -10.96 8.33 -5.20
N SER A 64 -11.03 7.00 -5.05
CA SER A 64 -11.62 6.12 -6.07
C SER A 64 -13.16 6.09 -6.05
N ASP A 65 -13.77 6.49 -4.94
CA ASP A 65 -15.23 6.61 -4.81
C ASP A 65 -15.77 7.86 -5.55
N ASP A 66 -14.93 8.89 -5.74
CA ASP A 66 -15.31 10.19 -6.34
C ASP A 66 -15.39 10.14 -7.90
N GLU A 67 -14.69 9.20 -8.55
CA GLU A 67 -14.72 9.05 -10.02
C GLU A 67 -16.04 8.46 -10.56
N LEU A 68 -16.91 7.92 -9.71
CA LEU A 68 -18.19 7.31 -10.11
C LEU A 68 -19.38 8.30 -10.14
N GLU A 69 -19.23 9.55 -9.69
CA GLU A 69 -20.32 10.54 -9.62
C GLU A 69 -20.41 11.53 -10.81
N THR A 70 -19.55 11.42 -11.85
CA THR A 70 -19.57 12.38 -12.98
C THR A 70 -20.45 12.03 -14.18
N ASP A 71 -21.22 10.93 -14.15
CA ASP A 71 -22.02 10.48 -15.31
C ASP A 71 -23.55 10.74 -15.19
N THR A 72 -24.03 11.62 -14.31
CA THR A 72 -25.47 11.96 -14.28
C THR A 72 -25.73 13.43 -14.01
N THR A 73 -25.43 14.29 -14.99
CA THR A 73 -26.23 15.51 -15.23
C THR A 73 -26.16 15.86 -16.72
N ILE A 74 -27.04 15.24 -17.50
CA ILE A 74 -27.58 15.82 -18.73
C ILE A 74 -29.10 15.78 -18.56
N ASP A 75 -29.68 16.89 -18.10
CA ASP A 75 -31.00 17.40 -18.49
C ASP A 75 -31.03 18.91 -18.25
#